data_AF-A0A534ZEW9-F1
#
_entry.id   AF-A0A534ZEW9-F1
#
_cell.length_a   1.000
_cell.length_b   1.000
_cell.length_c   1.000
_cell.angle_alpha   90.00
_cell.angle_beta   90.00
_cell.angle_gamma   90.00
#
_symmetry.space_group_name_H-M   'P 1'
#
loop_
_entity.id
_entity.type
_entity.pdbx_description
1 polymer ?
#
loop_
_entity_poly.entity_id
_entity_poly.type
_entity_poly.pdbx_seq_one_letter_code
_entity_poly.pdbx_strand_id
1 'polypeptide(L)'
;VAYRTPQGYGYRLFLEPLAVTDGAGRPLRWQANSERHYRKFKIWIPNAQDAARTVVFRYRVANALRFFTDHDELYWNVTGDEWDVPIEAASARVRLPAGATDLRSLAFTGSYGSRAQDADVRTLSDGVDIDMRRPLAFHEGLTAVVGWSKGAVEEPGVLARALLFLRANWLFTLPLAVFALMLRLWYTRGRDPRLRPIVPRYEPPDGLSPAETGTLVDNRADLRDITATLVDLAVRGFLVIEERDREGLLGLWSSKDFTLRRQKEQPGDLKPHERAVLHGIFLGRGDAVDLSDLKNEFYRELPGIRDRIFDALVGRGYYARRPDQVRTTCWVVAAIVGVTSFLAAALAGNAAVDLLGASPVTIFVAGALSAAVVFAFGWVMPARTA
;
A
#
# COMPACT_ATOMS: atom_id res chain seq x y z
N VAL A 1 10.36 -22.06 1.16
CA VAL A 1 9.88 -22.87 0.03
C VAL A 1 8.45 -22.44 -0.25
N ALA A 2 8.10 -22.13 -1.50
CA ALA A 2 6.70 -21.85 -1.86
C ALA A 2 6.05 -23.20 -2.19
N TYR A 3 5.00 -23.55 -1.47
CA TYR A 3 4.29 -24.81 -1.59
C TYR A 3 2.93 -24.56 -2.23
N ARG A 4 2.58 -25.32 -3.26
CA ARG A 4 1.26 -25.27 -3.88
C ARG A 4 0.53 -26.57 -3.59
N THR A 5 -0.69 -26.47 -3.07
CA THR A 5 -1.56 -27.64 -2.98
C THR A 5 -2.24 -27.89 -4.33
N PRO A 6 -2.74 -29.11 -4.59
CA PRO A 6 -3.51 -29.42 -5.81
C PRO A 6 -4.74 -28.52 -6.03
N GLN A 7 -5.26 -27.91 -4.96
CA GLN A 7 -6.40 -26.97 -5.02
C GLN A 7 -6.00 -25.53 -5.39
N GLY A 8 -4.72 -25.27 -5.70
CA GLY A 8 -4.24 -23.96 -6.14
C GLY A 8 -3.85 -22.99 -5.01
N TYR A 9 -3.93 -23.41 -3.75
CA TYR A 9 -3.48 -22.59 -2.63
C TYR A 9 -1.95 -22.59 -2.53
N GLY A 10 -1.35 -21.41 -2.64
CA GLY A 10 0.09 -21.19 -2.44
C GLY A 10 0.38 -20.69 -1.03
N TYR A 11 1.30 -21.33 -0.32
CA TYR A 11 1.78 -20.84 0.98
C TYR A 11 3.28 -21.05 1.14
N ARG A 12 3.90 -20.28 2.06
CA ARG A 12 5.34 -20.34 2.29
C ARG A 12 5.64 -21.23 3.49
N LEU A 13 6.44 -22.26 3.26
CA LEU A 13 7.08 -23.06 4.29
C LEU A 13 8.39 -22.41 4.71
N PHE A 14 8.64 -22.42 6.02
CA PHE A 14 9.89 -21.96 6.60
C PHE A 14 10.71 -23.18 7.04
N LEU A 15 11.58 -23.64 6.14
CA LEU A 15 12.46 -24.78 6.38
C LEU A 15 13.78 -24.29 7.02
N GLU A 16 14.09 -24.85 8.17
CA GLU A 16 15.29 -24.62 8.97
C GLU A 16 16.13 -25.91 9.00
N PRO A 17 17.28 -25.97 8.31
CA PRO A 17 18.15 -27.14 8.37
C PRO A 17 18.81 -27.24 9.76
N LEU A 18 18.76 -28.42 10.37
CA LEU A 18 19.32 -28.68 11.70
C LEU A 18 20.67 -29.40 11.62
N ALA A 19 20.75 -30.46 10.81
CA ALA A 19 22.00 -31.22 10.61
C ALA A 19 21.98 -31.99 9.28
N VAL A 20 23.16 -32.15 8.68
CA VAL A 20 23.40 -33.10 7.58
C VAL A 20 24.55 -34.01 8.03
N THR A 21 24.31 -35.30 8.15
CA THR A 21 25.31 -36.27 8.62
C THR A 21 25.42 -37.49 7.71
N ASP A 22 26.51 -38.24 7.84
CA ASP A 22 26.61 -39.59 7.28
C ASP A 22 25.83 -40.61 8.15
N GLY A 23 25.86 -41.89 7.74
CA GLY A 23 25.23 -42.99 8.49
C GLY A 23 25.84 -43.25 9.88
N ALA A 24 27.05 -42.73 10.17
CA ALA A 24 27.69 -42.81 11.48
C ALA A 24 27.46 -41.55 12.32
N GLY A 25 26.66 -40.59 11.84
CA GLY A 25 26.36 -39.33 12.52
C GLY A 25 27.45 -38.26 12.37
N ARG A 26 28.46 -38.46 11.52
CA ARG A 26 29.51 -37.44 11.29
C ARG A 26 28.97 -36.34 10.38
N PRO A 27 29.25 -35.06 10.67
CA PRO A 27 28.72 -33.95 9.88
C PRO A 27 29.29 -33.97 8.46
N LEU A 28 28.41 -33.77 7.47
CA LEU A 28 28.78 -33.59 6.08
C LEU A 28 28.80 -32.11 5.72
N ARG A 29 29.68 -31.73 4.78
CA ARG A 29 29.67 -30.38 4.22
C ARG A 29 28.43 -30.21 3.36
N TRP A 30 27.73 -29.09 3.54
CA TRP A 30 26.57 -28.75 2.73
C TRP A 30 26.48 -27.23 2.49
N GLN A 31 25.72 -26.85 1.48
CA GLN A 31 25.41 -25.47 1.12
C GLN A 31 23.94 -25.41 0.72
N ALA A 32 23.25 -24.36 1.14
CA ALA A 32 21.88 -24.11 0.72
C ALA A 32 21.81 -22.86 -0.15
N ASN A 33 21.10 -22.96 -1.25
CA ASN A 33 20.72 -21.82 -2.08
C ASN A 33 19.20 -21.74 -2.21
N SER A 34 18.68 -20.54 -2.40
CA SER A 34 17.28 -20.35 -2.81
C SER A 34 17.22 -20.28 -4.32
N GLU A 35 16.40 -21.12 -4.94
CA GLU A 35 16.22 -21.17 -6.39
C GLU A 35 14.72 -21.22 -6.66
N ARG A 36 14.17 -20.14 -7.23
CA ARG A 36 12.73 -19.96 -7.46
C ARG A 36 11.89 -20.25 -6.19
N HIS A 37 11.03 -21.27 -6.24
CA HIS A 37 10.17 -21.70 -5.14
C HIS A 37 10.86 -22.67 -4.17
N TYR A 38 12.06 -23.16 -4.50
CA TYR A 38 12.75 -24.20 -3.76
C TYR A 38 13.88 -23.66 -2.87
N ARG A 39 14.26 -24.51 -1.93
CA ARG A 39 15.52 -24.39 -1.20
C ARG A 39 16.37 -25.58 -1.62
N LYS A 40 17.40 -25.32 -2.43
CA LYS A 40 18.29 -26.33 -2.98
C LYS A 40 19.45 -26.57 -2.02
N PHE A 41 19.65 -27.83 -1.64
CA PHE A 41 20.74 -28.25 -0.77
C PHE A 41 21.76 -29.03 -1.59
N LYS A 42 22.99 -28.53 -1.64
CA LYS A 42 24.14 -29.26 -2.20
C LYS A 42 24.90 -29.88 -1.04
N ILE A 43 24.96 -31.21 -1.02
CA ILE A 43 25.63 -32.00 0.03
C ILE A 43 26.83 -32.69 -0.59
N TRP A 44 28.01 -32.52 0.02
CA TRP A 44 29.23 -33.17 -0.45
C TRP A 44 29.40 -34.50 0.26
N ILE A 45 29.48 -35.57 -0.53
CA ILE A 45 29.67 -36.93 -0.04
C ILE A 45 31.12 -37.35 -0.34
N PRO A 46 31.96 -37.62 0.68
CA PRO A 46 33.34 -38.00 0.47
C PRO A 46 33.43 -39.41 -0.14
N ASN A 47 34.39 -39.61 -1.06
CA ASN A 47 34.69 -40.89 -1.69
C ASN A 47 33.43 -41.60 -2.23
N ALA A 48 32.61 -40.89 -3.00
CA ALA A 48 31.33 -41.36 -3.54
C ALA A 48 31.43 -41.96 -4.96
N GLN A 49 32.61 -42.41 -5.39
CA GLN A 49 32.79 -43.13 -6.64
C GLN A 49 32.51 -44.60 -6.41
N ASP A 50 31.48 -45.14 -7.07
CA ASP A 50 31.04 -46.54 -6.97
C ASP A 50 30.92 -47.03 -5.52
N ALA A 51 30.16 -46.28 -4.72
CA ALA A 51 30.05 -46.53 -3.29
C ALA A 51 28.64 -46.30 -2.76
N ALA A 52 28.17 -47.22 -1.90
CA ALA A 52 26.98 -47.01 -1.10
C ALA A 52 27.28 -46.03 0.05
N ARG A 53 26.47 -44.97 0.16
CA ARG A 53 26.61 -43.93 1.18
C ARG A 53 25.23 -43.57 1.75
N THR A 54 25.17 -43.46 3.07
CA THR A 54 23.97 -43.00 3.78
C THR A 54 24.12 -41.53 4.13
N VAL A 55 23.11 -40.74 3.80
CA VAL A 55 23.00 -39.33 4.16
C VAL A 55 21.75 -39.15 5.01
N VAL A 56 21.91 -38.52 6.17
CA VAL A 56 20.80 -38.18 7.06
C VAL A 56 20.65 -36.67 7.06
N PHE A 57 19.52 -36.18 6.53
CA PHE A 57 19.18 -34.76 6.55
C PHE A 57 18.08 -34.49 7.58
N ARG A 58 18.42 -33.75 8.63
CA ARG A 58 17.48 -33.34 9.67
C ARG A 58 17.14 -31.86 9.51
N TYR A 59 15.85 -31.55 9.46
CA TYR A 59 15.34 -30.20 9.32
C TYR A 59 14.05 -30.00 10.12
N ARG A 60 13.73 -28.75 10.40
CA ARG A 60 12.47 -28.31 11.00
C ARG A 60 11.70 -27.49 9.97
N VAL A 61 10.38 -27.65 9.93
CA VAL A 61 9.52 -26.87 9.03
C VAL A 61 8.42 -26.20 9.84
N ALA A 62 8.35 -24.87 9.75
CA ALA A 62 7.20 -24.12 10.26
C ALA A 62 6.19 -23.86 9.14
N ASN A 63 4.92 -23.71 9.55
CA ASN A 63 3.77 -23.49 8.66
C ASN A 63 3.50 -24.68 7.70
N ALA A 64 3.81 -25.91 8.10
CA ALA A 64 3.56 -27.13 7.30
C ALA A 64 2.16 -27.73 7.48
N LEU A 65 1.59 -27.60 8.67
CA LEU A 65 0.27 -28.15 9.00
C LEU A 65 -0.85 -27.28 8.46
N ARG A 66 -1.91 -27.89 7.96
CA ARG A 66 -3.15 -27.24 7.54
C ARG A 66 -4.23 -27.51 8.58
N PHE A 67 -5.03 -26.50 8.85
CA PHE A 67 -6.09 -26.54 9.84
C PHE A 67 -7.41 -26.31 9.10
N PHE A 68 -8.24 -27.34 8.98
CA PHE A 68 -9.58 -27.27 8.39
C PHE A 68 -10.63 -27.08 9.49
N THR A 69 -11.92 -27.06 9.15
CA THR A 69 -12.99 -26.91 10.14
C THR A 69 -13.19 -28.17 10.99
N ASP A 70 -13.01 -29.34 10.39
CA ASP A 70 -13.34 -30.65 10.97
C ASP A 70 -12.11 -31.50 11.28
N HIS A 71 -10.95 -31.20 10.67
CA HIS A 71 -9.72 -31.96 10.85
C HIS A 71 -8.48 -31.08 10.69
N ASP A 72 -7.32 -31.60 11.10
CA ASP A 72 -6.01 -31.07 10.78
C ASP A 72 -5.30 -32.02 9.81
N GLU A 73 -4.43 -31.48 8.97
CA GLU A 73 -3.78 -32.25 7.90
C GLU A 73 -2.30 -31.89 7.75
N LEU A 74 -1.48 -32.92 7.59
CA LEU A 74 -0.15 -32.86 7.01
C LEU A 74 -0.20 -33.34 5.56
N TYR A 75 0.00 -32.41 4.63
CA TYR A 75 0.23 -32.70 3.21
C TYR A 75 1.72 -32.49 2.91
N TRP A 76 2.44 -33.57 2.60
CA TRP A 76 3.90 -33.53 2.47
C TRP A 76 4.44 -34.32 1.28
N ASN A 77 5.13 -33.63 0.36
CA ASN A 77 5.90 -34.26 -0.71
C ASN A 77 7.18 -34.88 -0.11
N VAL A 78 7.17 -36.19 0.14
CA VAL A 78 8.22 -36.93 0.86
C VAL A 78 9.53 -36.91 0.07
N THR A 79 9.48 -37.32 -1.20
CA THR A 79 10.63 -37.32 -2.10
C THR A 79 10.65 -36.08 -2.99
N GLY A 80 9.48 -35.58 -3.39
CA GLY A 80 9.33 -34.67 -4.53
C GLY A 80 9.42 -35.41 -5.87
N ASP A 81 9.12 -34.69 -6.95
CA ASP A 81 8.96 -35.17 -8.33
C ASP A 81 9.99 -34.55 -9.31
N GLU A 82 11.03 -33.88 -8.80
CA GLU A 82 12.08 -33.23 -9.61
C GLU A 82 13.38 -34.05 -9.73
N TRP A 83 13.34 -35.34 -9.40
CA TRP A 83 14.51 -36.21 -9.49
C TRP A 83 14.76 -36.69 -10.93
N ASP A 84 15.94 -36.36 -11.46
CA ASP A 84 16.45 -36.83 -12.77
C ASP A 84 16.99 -38.27 -12.72
N VAL A 85 16.79 -38.99 -11.63
CA VAL A 85 17.21 -40.36 -11.42
C VAL A 85 16.08 -41.16 -10.78
N PRO A 86 15.92 -42.46 -11.10
CA PRO A 86 14.90 -43.29 -10.49
C PRO A 86 15.19 -43.52 -9.00
N ILE A 87 14.13 -43.70 -8.21
CA ILE A 87 14.22 -44.05 -6.79
C ILE A 87 13.79 -45.51 -6.64
N GLU A 88 14.73 -46.38 -6.27
CA GLU A 88 14.50 -47.83 -6.13
C GLU A 88 13.56 -48.18 -4.96
N ALA A 89 13.68 -47.44 -3.84
CA ALA A 89 12.93 -47.63 -2.61
C ALA A 89 12.57 -46.26 -1.97
N ALA A 90 11.30 -46.02 -1.64
CA ALA A 90 10.87 -44.88 -0.85
C ALA A 90 9.81 -45.28 0.18
N SER A 91 9.99 -44.81 1.41
CA SER A 91 9.04 -44.99 2.49
C SER A 91 8.94 -43.73 3.35
N ALA A 92 7.82 -43.59 4.05
CA ALA A 92 7.58 -42.50 4.97
C ALA A 92 6.97 -43.02 6.27
N ARG A 93 7.52 -42.57 7.39
CA ARG A 93 6.97 -42.81 8.72
C ARG A 93 6.55 -41.48 9.32
N VAL A 94 5.26 -41.29 9.53
CA VAL A 94 4.68 -40.09 10.13
C VAL A 94 4.29 -40.41 11.55
N ARG A 95 4.95 -39.79 12.53
CA ARG A 95 4.62 -39.90 13.95
C ARG A 95 3.80 -38.70 14.40
N LEU A 96 2.68 -38.95 15.06
CA LEU A 96 1.74 -37.92 15.50
C LEU A 96 1.87 -37.66 17.00
N PRO A 97 1.51 -36.45 17.47
CA PRO A 97 1.47 -36.16 18.90
C PRO A 97 0.42 -37.02 19.62
N ALA A 98 0.61 -37.22 20.93
CA ALA A 98 -0.38 -37.89 21.76
C ALA A 98 -1.71 -37.15 21.70
N GLY A 99 -2.81 -37.89 21.50
CA GLY A 99 -4.16 -37.32 21.39
C GLY A 99 -4.68 -37.16 19.95
N ALA A 100 -3.89 -37.46 18.92
CA ALA A 100 -4.39 -37.56 17.56
C ALA A 100 -5.30 -38.80 17.39
N THR A 101 -6.58 -38.58 17.06
CA THR A 101 -7.55 -39.66 16.79
C THR A 101 -8.08 -39.58 15.35
N ASP A 102 -8.83 -40.60 14.93
CA ASP A 102 -9.50 -40.66 13.64
C ASP A 102 -8.55 -40.45 12.44
N LEU A 103 -7.42 -41.17 12.47
CA LEU A 103 -6.37 -41.06 11.47
C LEU A 103 -6.90 -41.45 10.08
N ARG A 104 -6.71 -40.54 9.13
CA ARG A 104 -6.98 -40.76 7.71
C ARG A 104 -5.69 -40.53 6.95
N SER A 105 -5.34 -41.46 6.08
CA SER A 105 -4.07 -41.37 5.35
C SER A 105 -4.22 -41.77 3.90
N LEU A 106 -3.60 -41.00 3.02
CA LEU A 106 -3.50 -41.25 1.60
C LEU A 106 -2.06 -41.04 1.16
N ALA A 107 -1.61 -41.86 0.21
CA ALA A 107 -0.32 -41.69 -0.43
C ALA A 107 -0.54 -41.55 -1.94
N PHE A 108 0.05 -40.53 -2.54
CA PHE A 108 0.05 -40.34 -3.98
C PHE A 108 1.43 -40.64 -4.56
N THR A 109 1.44 -41.31 -5.70
CA THR A 109 2.65 -41.70 -6.42
C THR A 109 2.58 -41.27 -7.88
N GLY A 110 3.74 -41.05 -8.49
CA GLY A 110 3.87 -40.74 -9.92
C GLY A 110 4.30 -39.30 -10.17
N SER A 111 4.15 -38.85 -11.42
CA SER A 111 4.58 -37.52 -11.87
C SER A 111 3.65 -36.40 -11.39
N TYR A 112 4.07 -35.15 -11.60
CA TYR A 112 3.30 -33.97 -11.25
C TYR A 112 1.83 -34.06 -11.71
N GLY A 113 0.89 -33.96 -10.76
CA GLY A 113 -0.55 -34.03 -11.01
C GLY A 113 -1.14 -35.45 -11.08
N SER A 114 -0.31 -36.50 -10.97
CA SER A 114 -0.76 -37.88 -10.83
C SER A 114 -1.65 -38.05 -9.59
N ARG A 115 -2.64 -38.94 -9.72
CA ARG A 115 -3.51 -39.38 -8.62
C ARG A 115 -3.35 -40.88 -8.33
N ALA A 116 -2.33 -41.51 -8.90
CA ALA A 116 -2.04 -42.91 -8.60
C ALA A 116 -1.69 -43.08 -7.12
N GLN A 117 -2.03 -44.23 -6.56
CA GLN A 117 -1.86 -44.55 -5.14
C GLN A 117 -1.12 -45.89 -5.03
N ASP A 118 0.01 -46.02 -5.71
CA ASP A 118 0.81 -47.26 -5.77
C ASP A 118 1.69 -47.43 -4.52
N ALA A 119 1.09 -47.28 -3.34
CA ALA A 119 1.75 -47.43 -2.05
C ALA A 119 0.87 -48.21 -1.07
N ASP A 120 1.52 -48.96 -0.20
CA ASP A 120 0.90 -49.61 0.94
C ASP A 120 0.92 -48.63 2.12
N VAL A 121 -0.27 -48.37 2.67
CA VAL A 121 -0.47 -47.43 3.77
C VAL A 121 -0.97 -48.19 4.98
N ARG A 122 -0.24 -48.12 6.09
CA ARG A 122 -0.56 -48.82 7.34
C ARG A 122 -0.72 -47.82 8.47
N THR A 123 -1.92 -47.74 9.02
CA THR A 123 -2.19 -46.93 10.21
C THR A 123 -1.70 -47.67 11.46
N LEU A 124 -0.90 -47.00 12.27
CA LEU A 124 -0.36 -47.48 13.54
C LEU A 124 -1.04 -46.74 14.71
N SER A 125 -0.79 -47.17 15.94
CA SER A 125 -1.33 -46.52 17.14
C SER A 125 -0.77 -45.10 17.38
N ASP A 126 0.41 -44.81 16.87
CA ASP A 126 1.13 -43.54 17.05
C ASP A 126 1.41 -42.79 15.73
N GLY A 127 0.80 -43.23 14.62
CA GLY A 127 1.11 -42.65 13.32
C GLY A 127 0.72 -43.48 12.11
N VAL A 128 1.43 -43.27 11.01
CA VAL A 128 1.21 -43.94 9.72
C VAL A 128 2.55 -44.32 9.10
N ASP A 129 2.65 -45.56 8.65
CA ASP A 129 3.74 -46.07 7.81
C ASP A 129 3.26 -46.18 6.35
N ILE A 130 4.09 -45.70 5.42
CA ILE A 130 3.82 -45.70 3.98
C ILE A 130 5.02 -46.30 3.27
N ASP A 131 4.79 -47.33 2.46
CA ASP A 131 5.80 -47.98 1.64
C ASP A 131 5.34 -48.03 0.18
N MET A 132 6.17 -47.61 -0.76
CA MET A 132 5.80 -47.71 -2.17
C MET A 132 5.83 -49.16 -2.65
N ARG A 133 4.93 -49.52 -3.59
CA ARG A 133 4.83 -50.89 -4.14
C ARG A 133 5.78 -51.18 -5.28
N ARG A 134 6.30 -50.13 -5.92
CA ARG A 134 7.20 -50.20 -7.09
C ARG A 134 8.20 -49.05 -7.07
N PRO A 135 9.35 -49.19 -7.75
CA PRO A 135 10.27 -48.07 -8.01
C PRO A 135 9.57 -46.85 -8.59
N LEU A 136 10.04 -45.66 -8.20
CA LEU A 136 9.64 -44.39 -8.82
C LEU A 136 10.57 -44.12 -10.00
N ALA A 137 9.98 -43.93 -11.18
CA ALA A 137 10.70 -43.55 -12.38
C ALA A 137 11.18 -42.08 -12.33
N PHE A 138 11.86 -41.65 -13.39
CA PHE A 138 12.27 -40.26 -13.58
C PHE A 138 11.08 -39.31 -13.40
N HIS A 139 11.27 -38.27 -12.60
CA HIS A 139 10.22 -37.30 -12.25
C HIS A 139 8.94 -37.87 -11.60
N GLU A 140 9.00 -39.08 -11.02
CA GLU A 140 7.95 -39.58 -10.14
C GLU A 140 8.30 -39.30 -8.67
N GLY A 141 7.28 -39.00 -7.86
CA GLY A 141 7.44 -38.74 -6.44
C GLY A 141 6.46 -39.49 -5.56
N LEU A 142 6.73 -39.49 -4.26
CA LEU A 142 5.83 -39.93 -3.19
C LEU A 142 5.36 -38.72 -2.39
N THR A 143 4.04 -38.58 -2.23
CA THR A 143 3.41 -37.58 -1.38
C THR A 143 2.55 -38.26 -0.34
N ALA A 144 2.73 -37.89 0.93
CA ALA A 144 1.94 -38.36 2.05
C ALA A 144 0.90 -37.30 2.44
N VAL A 145 -0.34 -37.73 2.63
CA VAL A 145 -1.42 -36.92 3.20
C VAL A 145 -1.92 -37.64 4.43
N VAL A 146 -1.77 -37.02 5.59
CA VAL A 146 -2.19 -37.59 6.88
C VAL A 146 -3.07 -36.57 7.58
N GLY A 147 -4.32 -36.93 7.84
CA GLY A 147 -5.30 -36.12 8.56
C GLY A 147 -5.71 -36.77 9.88
N TRP A 148 -6.04 -35.95 10.86
CA TRP A 148 -6.50 -36.37 12.20
C TRP A 148 -7.54 -35.40 12.76
N SER A 149 -8.28 -35.83 13.77
CA SER A 149 -9.29 -35.03 14.46
C SER A 149 -8.68 -33.77 15.13
N LYS A 150 -9.50 -32.74 15.33
CA LYS A 150 -9.08 -31.51 16.00
C LYS A 150 -8.65 -31.76 17.45
N GLY A 151 -7.73 -30.90 17.93
CA GLY A 151 -7.33 -30.85 19.33
C GLY A 151 -5.98 -31.52 19.64
N ALA A 152 -5.40 -32.26 18.69
CA ALA A 152 -4.08 -32.87 18.87
C ALA A 152 -2.91 -31.87 18.67
N VAL A 153 -3.13 -30.80 17.91
CA VAL A 153 -2.16 -29.73 17.67
C VAL A 153 -2.80 -28.38 17.93
N GLU A 154 -2.06 -27.48 18.59
CA GLU A 154 -2.53 -26.11 18.81
C GLU A 154 -2.50 -25.31 17.51
N GLU A 155 -3.68 -24.80 17.12
CA GLU A 155 -3.84 -23.96 15.95
C GLU A 155 -3.21 -22.58 16.19
N PRO A 156 -2.42 -22.04 15.25
CA PRO A 156 -1.81 -20.72 15.44
C PRO A 156 -2.89 -19.66 15.57
N GLY A 157 -2.85 -18.89 16.66
CA GLY A 157 -3.78 -17.78 16.89
C GLY A 157 -3.70 -16.67 15.83
N VAL A 158 -4.63 -15.72 15.88
CA VAL A 158 -4.77 -14.64 14.89
C VAL A 158 -3.48 -13.85 14.70
N LEU A 159 -2.81 -13.48 15.81
CA LEU A 159 -1.54 -12.75 15.75
C LEU A 159 -0.41 -13.57 15.12
N ALA A 160 -0.31 -14.86 15.46
CA ALA A 160 0.71 -15.75 14.90
C ALA A 160 0.50 -15.93 13.38
N ARG A 161 -0.75 -16.06 12.93
CA ARG A 161 -1.10 -16.09 11.50
C ARG A 161 -0.73 -14.79 10.80
N ALA A 162 -1.05 -13.65 11.39
CA ALA A 162 -0.70 -12.34 10.83
C ALA A 162 0.83 -12.15 10.72
N LEU A 163 1.59 -12.55 11.74
CA LEU A 163 3.06 -12.49 11.71
C LEU A 163 3.65 -13.46 10.69
N LEU A 164 3.13 -14.68 10.57
CA LEU A 164 3.54 -15.63 9.53
C LEU A 164 3.21 -15.10 8.13
N PHE A 165 2.06 -14.46 7.96
CA PHE A 165 1.67 -13.81 6.71
C PHE A 165 2.60 -12.64 6.35
N LEU A 166 2.92 -11.76 7.30
CA LEU A 166 3.87 -10.65 7.10
C LEU A 166 5.28 -11.17 6.83
N ARG A 167 5.72 -12.22 7.52
CA ARG A 167 7.00 -12.88 7.25
C ARG A 167 7.04 -13.50 5.85
N ALA A 168 5.92 -14.07 5.40
CA ALA A 168 5.80 -14.61 4.04
C ALA A 168 5.76 -13.50 2.97
N ASN A 169 5.14 -12.37 3.30
CA ASN A 169 4.89 -11.23 2.42
C ASN A 169 5.54 -9.95 3.00
N TRP A 170 6.87 -9.98 3.13
CA TRP A 170 7.63 -8.92 3.79
C TRP A 170 7.38 -7.53 3.20
N LEU A 171 6.96 -7.45 1.94
CA LEU A 171 6.68 -6.20 1.23
C LEU A 171 5.53 -5.38 1.86
N PHE A 172 4.62 -6.01 2.61
CA PHE A 172 3.60 -5.30 3.38
C PHE A 172 4.16 -4.51 4.58
N THR A 173 5.44 -4.69 4.91
CA THR A 173 6.13 -3.80 5.87
C THR A 173 6.43 -2.42 5.27
N LEU A 174 6.46 -2.27 3.93
CA LEU A 174 6.70 -0.99 3.27
C LEU A 174 5.61 0.05 3.55
N PRO A 175 4.30 -0.23 3.38
CA PRO A 175 3.24 0.70 3.79
C PRO A 175 3.36 1.18 5.24
N LEU A 176 3.74 0.28 6.15
CA LEU A 176 3.91 0.61 7.57
C LEU A 176 5.12 1.54 7.78
N ALA A 177 6.24 1.28 7.10
CA ALA A 177 7.41 2.13 7.12
C ALA A 177 7.12 3.52 6.52
N VAL A 178 6.38 3.58 5.40
CA VAL A 178 5.92 4.82 4.77
C VAL A 178 5.00 5.59 5.71
N PHE A 179 4.06 4.92 6.38
CA PHE A 179 3.20 5.52 7.38
C PHE A 179 4.01 6.12 8.54
N ALA A 180 4.96 5.38 9.10
CA ALA A 180 5.82 5.87 10.19
C ALA A 180 6.67 7.08 9.74
N LEU A 181 7.19 7.06 8.50
CA LEU A 181 7.93 8.18 7.92
C LEU A 181 7.04 9.41 7.72
N MET A 182 5.84 9.23 7.16
CA MET A 182 4.86 10.31 6.97
C MET A 182 4.39 10.87 8.30
N LEU A 183 4.15 10.03 9.30
CA LEU A 183 3.80 10.45 10.65
C LEU A 183 4.91 11.29 11.28
N ARG A 184 6.18 10.88 11.14
CA ARG A 184 7.34 11.65 11.59
C ARG A 184 7.43 12.99 10.87
N LEU A 185 7.24 13.02 9.55
CA LEU A 185 7.28 14.24 8.74
C LEU A 185 6.14 15.20 9.12
N TRP A 186 4.94 14.67 9.33
CA TRP A 186 3.81 15.45 9.84
C TRP A 186 4.10 16.00 11.24
N TYR A 187 4.56 15.16 12.17
CA TYR A 187 4.85 15.59 13.54
C TYR A 187 5.93 16.68 13.62
N THR A 188 6.90 16.67 12.70
CA THR A 188 8.03 17.61 12.69
C THR A 188 7.83 18.85 11.82
N ARG A 189 7.04 18.76 10.75
CA ARG A 189 6.91 19.83 9.74
C ARG A 189 5.48 20.15 9.32
N GLY A 190 4.53 19.25 9.56
CA GLY A 190 3.13 19.37 9.13
C GLY A 190 2.14 19.71 10.25
N ARG A 191 2.61 19.77 11.50
CA ARG A 191 1.75 20.01 12.67
C ARG A 191 1.67 21.51 12.96
N ASP A 192 0.44 22.02 13.01
CA ASP A 192 0.17 23.39 13.44
C ASP A 192 0.70 23.64 14.87
N PRO A 193 1.13 24.89 15.16
CA PRO A 193 1.57 25.27 16.49
C PRO A 193 0.48 25.02 17.54
N ARG A 194 0.91 24.75 18.78
CA ARG A 194 -0.03 24.52 19.89
C ARG A 194 -0.87 25.77 20.11
N LEU A 195 -2.19 25.59 20.17
CA LEU A 195 -3.14 26.66 20.49
C LEU A 195 -2.76 27.30 21.83
N ARG A 196 -2.45 28.60 21.80
CA ARG A 196 -2.33 29.46 22.99
C ARG A 196 -3.72 29.93 23.42
N PRO A 197 -3.91 30.46 24.64
CA PRO A 197 -5.19 31.03 25.06
C PRO A 197 -5.75 31.99 24.01
N ILE A 198 -6.96 31.71 23.53
CA ILE A 198 -7.59 32.46 22.44
C ILE A 198 -8.16 33.75 23.04
N VAL A 199 -7.52 34.88 22.75
CA VAL A 199 -8.05 36.21 23.09
C VAL A 199 -8.98 36.65 21.96
N PRO A 200 -10.26 36.98 22.23
CA PRO A 200 -11.15 37.51 21.22
C PRO A 200 -10.56 38.80 20.61
N ARG A 201 -10.41 38.80 19.28
CA ARG A 201 -10.08 39.99 18.50
C ARG A 201 -11.22 40.26 17.52
N TYR A 202 -11.73 41.48 17.51
CA TYR A 202 -12.79 41.91 16.60
C TYR A 202 -12.25 42.41 15.26
N GLU A 203 -10.94 42.62 15.18
CA GLU A 203 -10.22 43.06 13.97
C GLU A 203 -9.27 41.96 13.48
N PRO A 204 -9.08 41.82 12.15
CA PRO A 204 -8.13 40.87 11.61
C PRO A 204 -6.70 41.22 12.06
N PRO A 205 -5.86 40.22 12.39
CA PRO A 205 -4.47 40.46 12.74
C PRO A 205 -3.74 41.11 11.55
N ASP A 206 -2.78 41.99 11.85
CA ASP A 206 -1.88 42.66 10.90
C ASP A 206 -2.57 43.33 9.69
N GLY A 207 -3.84 43.73 9.83
CA GLY A 207 -4.62 44.34 8.76
C GLY A 207 -4.81 43.41 7.55
N LEU A 208 -4.94 42.09 7.77
CA LEU A 208 -5.22 41.13 6.69
C LEU A 208 -6.52 41.48 5.95
N SER A 209 -6.51 41.26 4.63
CA SER A 209 -7.71 41.45 3.81
C SER A 209 -8.73 40.34 4.09
N PRO A 210 -10.01 40.51 3.68
CA PRO A 210 -10.99 39.44 3.79
C PRO A 210 -10.54 38.15 3.11
N ALA A 211 -9.89 38.24 1.94
CA ALA A 211 -9.38 37.06 1.26
C ALA A 211 -8.21 36.39 1.99
N GLU A 212 -7.24 37.18 2.47
CA GLU A 212 -6.13 36.66 3.27
C GLU A 212 -6.66 35.94 4.53
N THR A 213 -7.65 36.52 5.20
CA THR A 213 -8.24 35.99 6.42
C THR A 213 -9.06 34.71 6.14
N GLY A 214 -9.91 34.72 5.12
CA GLY A 214 -10.69 33.55 4.71
C GLY A 214 -9.79 32.36 4.38
N THR A 215 -8.73 32.61 3.61
CA THR A 215 -7.73 31.58 3.28
C THR A 215 -6.96 31.06 4.48
N LEU A 216 -6.76 31.84 5.53
CA LEU A 216 -6.19 31.34 6.78
C LEU A 216 -7.14 30.46 7.59
N VAL A 217 -8.45 30.53 7.36
CA VAL A 217 -9.41 29.69 8.11
C VAL A 217 -9.37 28.25 7.63
N ASP A 218 -9.37 28.02 6.31
CA ASP A 218 -9.52 26.68 5.71
C ASP A 218 -8.37 26.24 4.78
N ASN A 219 -7.34 27.08 4.64
CA ASN A 219 -6.20 26.89 3.74
C ASN A 219 -6.61 26.87 2.24
N ARG A 220 -7.69 27.56 1.87
CA ARG A 220 -8.19 27.66 0.49
C ARG A 220 -8.52 29.12 0.15
N ALA A 221 -8.17 29.53 -1.07
CA ALA A 221 -8.57 30.82 -1.61
C ALA A 221 -9.79 30.61 -2.51
N ASP A 222 -10.95 30.53 -1.88
CA ASP A 222 -12.22 30.22 -2.54
C ASP A 222 -12.85 31.47 -3.18
N LEU A 223 -13.84 31.27 -4.04
CA LEU A 223 -14.49 32.39 -4.73
C LEU A 223 -15.13 33.35 -3.72
N ARG A 224 -15.66 32.83 -2.60
CA ARG A 224 -16.25 33.61 -1.51
C ARG A 224 -15.27 34.63 -0.93
N ASP A 225 -14.01 34.27 -0.78
CA ASP A 225 -12.94 35.12 -0.25
C ASP A 225 -12.65 36.30 -1.19
N ILE A 226 -12.68 36.00 -2.49
CA ILE A 226 -12.50 36.99 -3.56
C ILE A 226 -13.71 37.91 -3.65
N THR A 227 -14.94 37.38 -3.51
CA THR A 227 -16.16 38.21 -3.47
C THR A 227 -16.16 39.12 -2.24
N ALA A 228 -15.72 38.63 -1.08
CA ALA A 228 -15.57 39.45 0.13
C ALA A 228 -14.55 40.58 -0.09
N THR A 229 -13.47 40.32 -0.83
CA THR A 229 -12.50 41.36 -1.22
C THR A 229 -13.12 42.41 -2.15
N LEU A 230 -13.99 42.00 -3.08
CA LEU A 230 -14.71 42.95 -3.94
C LEU A 230 -15.60 43.91 -3.12
N VAL A 231 -16.34 43.37 -2.14
CA VAL A 231 -17.18 44.17 -1.24
C VAL A 231 -16.33 45.12 -0.39
N ASP A 232 -15.21 44.62 0.16
CA ASP A 232 -14.29 45.44 0.95
C ASP A 232 -13.64 46.56 0.12
N LEU A 233 -13.31 46.32 -1.15
CA LEU A 233 -12.85 47.35 -2.08
C LEU A 233 -13.93 48.40 -2.36
N ALA A 234 -15.21 48.00 -2.40
CA ALA A 234 -16.32 48.94 -2.52
C ALA A 234 -16.49 49.81 -1.27
N VAL A 235 -16.39 49.21 -0.08
CA VAL A 235 -16.44 49.93 1.21
C VAL A 235 -15.28 50.93 1.33
N ARG A 236 -14.08 50.55 0.88
CA ARG A 236 -12.90 51.43 0.83
C ARG A 236 -12.92 52.45 -0.31
N GLY A 237 -13.95 52.45 -1.16
CA GLY A 237 -14.15 53.44 -2.22
C GLY A 237 -13.33 53.23 -3.50
N PHE A 238 -12.76 52.05 -3.74
CA PHE A 238 -12.04 51.75 -4.99
C PHE A 238 -12.98 51.43 -6.17
N LEU A 239 -14.19 50.98 -5.87
CA LEU A 239 -15.25 50.71 -6.85
C LEU A 239 -16.63 50.97 -6.25
N VAL A 240 -17.64 51.10 -7.09
CA VAL A 240 -19.05 51.18 -6.69
C VAL A 240 -19.79 50.00 -7.30
N ILE A 241 -20.64 49.36 -6.50
CA ILE A 241 -21.53 48.30 -6.94
C ILE A 241 -22.93 48.92 -7.09
N GLU A 242 -23.40 49.02 -8.32
CA GLU A 242 -24.72 49.57 -8.63
C GLU A 242 -25.67 48.43 -9.00
N GLU A 243 -26.82 48.35 -8.33
CA GLU A 243 -27.89 47.41 -8.67
C GLU A 243 -28.65 47.92 -9.89
N ARG A 244 -28.87 47.07 -10.89
CA ARG A 244 -29.69 47.36 -12.06
C ARG A 244 -30.74 46.28 -12.27
N ASP A 245 -31.96 46.73 -12.53
CA ASP A 245 -33.01 45.85 -13.02
C ASP A 245 -32.80 45.60 -14.52
N ARG A 246 -32.71 44.32 -14.89
CA ARG A 246 -32.61 43.87 -16.27
C ARG A 246 -33.93 43.23 -16.66
N GLU A 247 -34.66 43.92 -17.52
CA GLU A 247 -35.89 43.40 -18.12
C GLU A 247 -35.56 42.28 -19.12
N GLY A 248 -36.16 41.12 -18.92
CA GLY A 248 -36.08 39.99 -19.83
C GLY A 248 -36.90 40.21 -21.10
N LEU A 249 -36.84 39.26 -22.03
CA LEU A 249 -37.52 39.35 -23.32
C LEU A 249 -39.01 39.73 -23.12
N LEU A 250 -39.42 40.86 -23.71
CA LEU A 250 -40.79 41.41 -23.66
C LEU A 250 -41.31 41.76 -22.25
N GLY A 251 -40.44 42.00 -21.26
CA GLY A 251 -40.85 42.41 -19.91
C GLY A 251 -41.50 41.31 -19.07
N LEU A 252 -41.46 40.06 -19.54
CA LEU A 252 -42.11 38.91 -18.89
C LEU A 252 -41.36 38.38 -17.66
N TRP A 253 -40.09 38.78 -17.48
CA TRP A 253 -39.22 38.35 -16.40
C TRP A 253 -38.32 39.51 -16.00
N SER A 254 -38.16 39.79 -14.71
CA SER A 254 -37.15 40.74 -14.22
C SER A 254 -36.04 39.97 -13.52
N SER A 255 -34.79 40.30 -13.85
CA SER A 255 -33.61 39.79 -13.18
C SER A 255 -32.76 40.94 -12.67
N LYS A 256 -32.15 40.77 -11.49
CA LYS A 256 -31.24 41.75 -10.93
C LYS A 256 -29.84 41.51 -11.47
N ASP A 257 -29.23 42.55 -12.03
CA ASP A 257 -27.83 42.58 -12.44
C ASP A 257 -27.07 43.61 -11.59
N PHE A 258 -25.75 43.53 -11.58
CA PHE A 258 -24.90 44.45 -10.83
C PHE A 258 -23.84 45.04 -11.75
N THR A 259 -23.77 46.36 -11.84
CA THR A 259 -22.71 47.06 -12.56
C THR A 259 -21.61 47.42 -11.57
N LEU A 260 -20.37 46.98 -11.86
CA LEU A 260 -19.18 47.35 -11.12
C LEU A 260 -18.54 48.55 -11.80
N ARG A 261 -18.45 49.70 -11.11
CA ARG A 261 -17.81 50.91 -11.63
C ARG A 261 -16.53 51.24 -10.87
N ARG A 262 -15.41 51.33 -11.57
CA ARG A 262 -14.12 51.73 -11.02
C ARG A 262 -14.12 53.22 -10.67
N GLN A 263 -13.59 53.56 -9.49
CA GLN A 263 -13.40 54.96 -9.11
C GLN A 263 -12.06 55.52 -9.62
N LYS A 264 -12.09 56.76 -10.11
CA LYS A 264 -10.91 57.46 -10.67
C LYS A 264 -9.95 57.92 -9.58
N GLU A 265 -10.48 58.38 -8.46
CA GLU A 265 -9.70 58.71 -7.27
C GLU A 265 -9.61 57.46 -6.40
N GLN A 266 -8.40 56.89 -6.30
CA GLN A 266 -8.15 55.71 -5.49
C GLN A 266 -7.57 56.16 -4.15
N PRO A 267 -8.30 56.02 -3.03
CA PRO A 267 -7.97 56.67 -1.77
C PRO A 267 -6.83 55.99 -0.98
N GLY A 268 -6.06 55.08 -1.59
CA GLY A 268 -4.97 54.40 -0.89
C GLY A 268 -4.22 53.36 -1.73
N ASP A 269 -3.29 52.65 -1.07
CA ASP A 269 -2.55 51.55 -1.69
C ASP A 269 -3.36 50.25 -1.68
N LEU A 270 -3.22 49.49 -2.76
CA LEU A 270 -3.89 48.21 -2.97
C LEU A 270 -2.88 47.08 -2.83
N LYS A 271 -3.26 46.05 -2.06
CA LYS A 271 -2.45 44.84 -1.96
C LYS A 271 -2.33 44.15 -3.33
N PRO A 272 -1.27 43.35 -3.57
CA PRO A 272 -1.06 42.71 -4.87
C PRO A 272 -2.25 41.89 -5.39
N HIS A 273 -2.94 41.16 -4.50
CA HIS A 273 -4.10 40.37 -4.87
C HIS A 273 -5.34 41.24 -5.15
N GLU A 274 -5.54 42.33 -4.40
CA GLU A 274 -6.64 43.29 -4.62
C GLU A 274 -6.51 43.98 -5.98
N ARG A 275 -5.29 44.37 -6.33
CA ARG A 275 -4.97 44.92 -7.66
C ARG A 275 -5.24 43.92 -8.76
N ALA A 276 -4.93 42.64 -8.53
CA ALA A 276 -5.23 41.57 -9.49
C ALA A 276 -6.74 41.34 -9.66
N VAL A 277 -7.53 41.47 -8.58
CA VAL A 277 -9.01 41.40 -8.67
C VAL A 277 -9.53 42.54 -9.54
N LEU A 278 -9.15 43.79 -9.26
CA LEU A 278 -9.57 44.94 -10.07
C LEU A 278 -9.12 44.82 -11.53
N HIS A 279 -7.88 44.38 -11.74
CA HIS A 279 -7.35 44.15 -13.07
C HIS A 279 -8.16 43.07 -13.81
N GLY A 280 -8.46 41.94 -13.18
CA GLY A 280 -9.25 40.87 -13.80
C GLY A 280 -10.68 41.28 -14.17
N ILE A 281 -11.26 42.24 -13.43
CA ILE A 281 -12.59 42.79 -13.70
C ILE A 281 -12.55 43.79 -14.86
N PHE A 282 -11.70 44.82 -14.76
CA PHE A 282 -11.74 45.99 -15.63
C PHE A 282 -10.80 45.93 -16.85
N LEU A 283 -9.80 45.03 -16.86
CA LEU A 283 -8.84 44.96 -17.97
C LEU A 283 -9.56 44.65 -19.29
N GLY A 284 -9.40 45.56 -20.26
CA GLY A 284 -9.99 45.42 -21.60
C GLY A 284 -11.50 45.66 -21.65
N ARG A 285 -12.16 45.97 -20.53
CA ARG A 285 -13.62 46.17 -20.42
C ARG A 285 -14.04 47.60 -20.03
N GLY A 286 -13.07 48.48 -19.75
CA GLY A 286 -13.32 49.89 -19.41
C GLY A 286 -13.53 50.10 -17.91
N ASP A 287 -14.11 51.25 -17.52
CA ASP A 287 -14.28 51.65 -16.12
C ASP A 287 -15.63 51.20 -15.52
N ALA A 288 -16.54 50.63 -16.31
CA ALA A 288 -17.82 50.10 -15.85
C ALA A 288 -18.08 48.75 -16.52
N VAL A 289 -18.30 47.70 -15.72
CA VAL A 289 -18.45 46.31 -16.19
C VAL A 289 -19.66 45.69 -15.52
N ASP A 290 -20.56 45.09 -16.30
CA ASP A 290 -21.70 44.36 -15.76
C ASP A 290 -21.27 42.97 -15.25
N LEU A 291 -21.82 42.54 -14.11
CA LEU A 291 -21.48 41.26 -13.50
C LEU A 291 -21.82 40.08 -14.43
N SER A 292 -22.84 40.23 -15.29
CA SER A 292 -23.16 39.24 -16.31
C SER A 292 -22.01 38.98 -17.29
N ASP A 293 -21.21 40.00 -17.60
CA ASP A 293 -20.12 39.91 -18.58
C ASP A 293 -18.91 39.18 -18.00
N LEU A 294 -18.78 39.17 -16.68
CA LEU A 294 -17.75 38.42 -15.96
C LEU A 294 -18.08 36.92 -15.87
N LYS A 295 -19.34 36.54 -16.11
CA LYS A 295 -19.78 35.14 -16.04
C LYS A 295 -19.03 34.31 -17.08
N ASN A 296 -18.41 33.23 -16.64
CA ASN A 296 -17.56 32.36 -17.47
C ASN A 296 -16.31 33.01 -18.07
N GLU A 297 -15.96 34.25 -17.70
CA GLU A 297 -14.70 34.88 -18.11
C GLU A 297 -13.73 35.04 -16.93
N PHE A 298 -14.24 35.54 -15.79
CA PHE A 298 -13.42 35.87 -14.63
C PHE A 298 -12.71 34.65 -14.01
N TYR A 299 -13.20 33.42 -14.26
CA TYR A 299 -12.56 32.21 -13.74
C TYR A 299 -11.10 32.05 -14.20
N ARG A 300 -10.74 32.63 -15.36
CA ARG A 300 -9.37 32.59 -15.91
C ARG A 300 -8.38 33.41 -15.10
N GLU A 301 -8.86 34.43 -14.39
CA GLU A 301 -8.05 35.31 -13.55
C GLU A 301 -7.86 34.75 -12.13
N LEU A 302 -8.73 33.81 -11.71
CA LEU A 302 -8.70 33.23 -10.37
C LEU A 302 -7.35 32.60 -9.99
N PRO A 303 -6.67 31.80 -10.84
CA PRO A 303 -5.37 31.22 -10.48
C PRO A 303 -4.35 32.28 -10.06
N GLY A 304 -4.21 33.36 -10.85
CA GLY A 304 -3.28 34.44 -10.55
C GLY A 304 -3.66 35.24 -9.30
N ILE A 305 -4.95 35.39 -9.01
CA ILE A 305 -5.41 36.04 -7.76
C ILE A 305 -5.07 35.16 -6.55
N ARG A 306 -5.37 33.86 -6.64
CA ARG A 306 -5.07 32.87 -5.60
C ARG A 306 -3.58 32.80 -5.30
N ASP A 307 -2.74 32.81 -6.34
CA ASP A 307 -1.28 32.83 -6.19
C ASP A 307 -0.82 34.00 -5.33
N ARG A 308 -1.29 35.21 -5.63
CA ARG A 308 -0.92 36.42 -4.89
C ARG A 308 -1.44 36.45 -3.46
N ILE A 309 -2.59 35.83 -3.17
CA ILE A 309 -3.09 35.69 -1.79
C ILE A 309 -2.13 34.79 -1.00
N PHE A 310 -1.79 33.62 -1.54
CA PHE A 310 -0.87 32.71 -0.87
C PHE A 310 0.54 33.30 -0.73
N ASP A 311 1.06 33.98 -1.76
CA ASP A 311 2.37 34.63 -1.70
C ASP A 311 2.40 35.72 -0.62
N ALA A 312 1.32 36.48 -0.45
CA ALA A 312 1.20 37.46 0.64
C ALA A 312 1.20 36.78 2.02
N LEU A 313 0.46 35.69 2.18
CA LEU A 313 0.39 34.94 3.45
C LEU A 313 1.71 34.25 3.80
N VAL A 314 2.41 33.69 2.82
CA VAL A 314 3.76 33.11 2.98
C VAL A 314 4.78 34.20 3.28
N GLY A 315 4.75 35.31 2.53
CA GLY A 315 5.67 36.44 2.72
C GLY A 315 5.53 37.11 4.09
N ARG A 316 4.32 37.12 4.67
CA ARG A 316 4.05 37.57 6.04
C ARG A 316 4.33 36.51 7.11
N GLY A 317 4.72 35.30 6.72
CA GLY A 317 5.07 34.23 7.66
C GLY A 317 3.88 33.60 8.37
N TYR A 318 2.69 33.55 7.75
CA TYR A 318 1.53 32.78 8.24
C TYR A 318 1.55 31.30 7.77
N TYR A 319 2.27 31.02 6.68
CA TYR A 319 2.55 29.68 6.19
C TYR A 319 4.04 29.47 5.99
N ALA A 320 4.56 28.31 6.41
CA ALA A 320 5.95 27.94 6.13
C ALA A 320 6.19 27.61 4.65
N ARG A 321 5.17 27.02 4.01
CA ARG A 321 5.11 26.72 2.58
C ARG A 321 3.67 26.81 2.11
N ARG A 322 3.50 27.01 0.81
CA ARG A 322 2.18 27.09 0.18
C ARG A 322 1.37 25.79 0.38
N PRO A 323 0.17 25.85 1.01
CA PRO A 323 -0.65 24.66 1.29
C PRO A 323 -1.03 23.81 0.07
N ASP A 324 -1.34 24.47 -1.03
CA ASP A 324 -1.68 23.87 -2.32
C ASP A 324 -0.50 23.13 -2.95
N GLN A 325 0.70 23.69 -2.90
CA GLN A 325 1.93 23.05 -3.39
C GLN A 325 2.30 21.82 -2.55
N VAL A 326 2.16 21.90 -1.22
CA VAL A 326 2.42 20.76 -0.32
C VAL A 326 1.46 19.60 -0.63
N ARG A 327 0.15 19.89 -0.76
CA ARG A 327 -0.87 18.92 -1.16
C ARG A 327 -0.54 18.27 -2.51
N THR A 328 -0.27 19.11 -3.52
CA THR A 328 0.00 18.65 -4.88
C THR A 328 1.26 17.79 -4.93
N THR A 329 2.31 18.17 -4.19
CA THR A 329 3.55 17.38 -4.11
C THR A 329 3.30 16.00 -3.52
N CYS A 330 2.56 15.92 -2.39
CA CYS A 330 2.19 14.63 -1.80
C CYS A 330 1.38 13.76 -2.77
N TRP A 331 0.42 14.34 -3.49
CA TRP A 331 -0.40 13.60 -4.45
C TRP A 331 0.39 13.15 -5.68
N VAL A 332 1.31 13.97 -6.20
CA VAL A 332 2.21 13.58 -7.29
C VAL A 332 3.13 12.45 -6.86
N VAL A 333 3.71 12.52 -5.66
CA VAL A 333 4.53 11.42 -5.11
C VAL A 333 3.69 10.15 -4.95
N ALA A 334 2.46 10.25 -4.43
CA ALA A 334 1.55 9.12 -4.33
C ALA A 334 1.23 8.51 -5.71
N ALA A 335 0.98 9.34 -6.72
CA ALA A 335 0.72 8.90 -8.09
C ALA A 335 1.94 8.19 -8.70
N ILE A 336 3.15 8.74 -8.52
CA ILE A 336 4.39 8.11 -9.00
C ILE A 336 4.60 6.75 -8.32
N VAL A 337 4.43 6.66 -7.00
CA VAL A 337 4.55 5.38 -6.27
C VAL A 337 3.51 4.37 -6.74
N GLY A 338 2.27 4.80 -6.96
CA GLY A 338 1.20 3.96 -7.51
C GLY A 338 1.56 3.42 -8.90
N VAL A 339 1.92 4.30 -9.83
CA VAL A 339 2.26 3.94 -11.22
C VAL A 339 3.50 3.06 -11.27
N THR A 340 4.56 3.39 -10.53
CA THR A 340 5.78 2.57 -10.50
C THR A 340 5.53 1.18 -9.93
N SER A 341 4.72 1.06 -8.86
CA SER A 341 4.36 -0.25 -8.31
C SER A 341 3.50 -1.09 -9.27
N PHE A 342 2.59 -0.44 -10.00
CA PHE A 342 1.78 -1.08 -11.03
C PHE A 342 2.64 -1.57 -12.20
N LEU A 343 3.51 -0.70 -12.73
CA LEU A 343 4.43 -1.06 -13.81
C LEU A 343 5.39 -2.17 -13.37
N ALA A 344 5.93 -2.10 -12.16
CA ALA A 344 6.77 -3.15 -11.60
C ALA A 344 6.03 -4.49 -11.50
N ALA A 345 4.79 -4.49 -11.02
CA ALA A 345 3.97 -5.70 -10.97
C ALA A 345 3.64 -6.26 -12.37
N ALA A 346 3.31 -5.39 -13.33
CA ALA A 346 2.96 -5.78 -14.70
C ALA A 346 4.15 -6.31 -15.49
N LEU A 347 5.31 -5.65 -15.41
CA LEU A 347 6.52 -6.02 -16.14
C LEU A 347 7.22 -7.24 -15.54
N ALA A 348 7.17 -7.40 -14.22
CA ALA A 348 7.91 -8.48 -13.57
C ALA A 348 7.26 -9.86 -13.76
N GLY A 349 5.96 -9.95 -14.07
CA GLY A 349 5.28 -11.23 -14.32
C GLY A 349 5.63 -12.31 -13.30
N ASN A 350 5.97 -13.52 -13.74
CA ASN A 350 6.45 -14.58 -12.83
C ASN A 350 7.90 -14.36 -12.32
N ALA A 351 8.71 -13.55 -13.02
CA ALA A 351 10.08 -13.22 -12.61
C ALA A 351 10.12 -12.39 -11.32
N ALA A 352 9.04 -11.69 -10.97
CA ALA A 352 8.88 -10.98 -9.70
C ALA A 352 9.07 -11.91 -8.48
N VAL A 353 8.58 -13.14 -8.60
CA VAL A 353 8.68 -14.15 -7.54
C VAL A 353 10.13 -14.61 -7.37
N ASP A 354 10.88 -14.65 -8.47
CA ASP A 354 12.29 -15.07 -8.45
C ASP A 354 13.21 -13.98 -7.87
N LEU A 355 12.94 -12.70 -8.16
CA LEU A 355 13.78 -11.59 -7.69
C LEU A 355 13.44 -11.13 -6.26
N LEU A 356 12.15 -10.94 -5.97
CA LEU A 356 11.68 -10.32 -4.71
C LEU A 356 11.03 -11.32 -3.75
N GLY A 357 10.80 -12.57 -4.19
CA GLY A 357 10.09 -13.57 -3.40
C GLY A 357 8.63 -13.20 -3.13
N ALA A 358 8.05 -12.32 -3.94
CA ALA A 358 6.71 -11.76 -3.78
C ALA A 358 5.91 -11.92 -5.07
N SER A 359 4.59 -12.15 -4.95
CA SER A 359 3.72 -12.19 -6.13
C SER A 359 3.54 -10.78 -6.72
N PRO A 360 3.29 -10.65 -8.03
CA PRO A 360 2.94 -9.36 -8.64
C PRO A 360 1.78 -8.64 -7.93
N VAL A 361 0.79 -9.41 -7.48
CA VAL A 361 -0.34 -8.90 -6.69
C VAL A 361 0.15 -8.28 -5.38
N THR A 362 1.10 -8.92 -4.68
CA THR A 362 1.68 -8.39 -3.43
C THR A 362 2.41 -7.06 -3.68
N ILE A 363 3.16 -6.96 -4.78
CA ILE A 363 3.86 -5.73 -5.18
C ILE A 363 2.86 -4.60 -5.43
N PHE A 364 1.84 -4.87 -6.23
CA PHE A 364 0.82 -3.88 -6.55
C PHE A 364 0.06 -3.42 -5.29
N VAL A 365 -0.42 -4.35 -4.46
CA VAL A 365 -1.21 -4.01 -3.28
C VAL A 365 -0.34 -3.26 -2.25
N ALA A 366 0.90 -3.68 -2.00
CA ALA A 366 1.80 -2.95 -1.10
C ALA A 366 2.12 -1.54 -1.62
N GLY A 367 2.34 -1.38 -2.93
CA GLY A 367 2.55 -0.08 -3.55
C GLY A 367 1.32 0.83 -3.46
N ALA A 368 0.14 0.30 -3.77
CA ALA A 368 -1.14 1.01 -3.68
C ALA A 368 -1.44 1.47 -2.25
N LEU A 369 -1.21 0.61 -1.24
CA LEU A 369 -1.36 0.97 0.17
C LEU A 369 -0.38 2.09 0.57
N SER A 370 0.87 2.02 0.13
CA SER A 370 1.87 3.06 0.38
C SER A 370 1.48 4.40 -0.25
N ALA A 371 0.99 4.37 -1.49
CA ALA A 371 0.48 5.55 -2.18
C ALA A 371 -0.75 6.15 -1.48
N ALA A 372 -1.69 5.32 -1.03
CA ALA A 372 -2.87 5.76 -0.30
C ALA A 372 -2.50 6.48 1.03
N VAL A 373 -1.50 5.96 1.74
CA VAL A 373 -0.96 6.62 2.94
C VAL A 373 -0.44 8.01 2.59
N VAL A 374 0.45 8.14 1.60
CA VAL A 374 1.00 9.45 1.20
C VAL A 374 -0.10 10.41 0.73
N PHE A 375 -1.09 9.91 -0.01
CA PHE A 375 -2.23 10.68 -0.46
C PHE A 375 -3.05 11.25 0.71
N ALA A 376 -3.35 10.42 1.72
CA ALA A 376 -4.06 10.82 2.92
C ALA A 376 -3.29 11.91 3.71
N PHE A 377 -1.97 11.74 3.86
CA PHE A 377 -1.12 12.75 4.52
C PHE A 377 -1.08 14.08 3.77
N GLY A 378 -1.30 14.10 2.44
CA GLY A 378 -1.42 15.34 1.68
C GLY A 378 -2.48 16.30 2.25
N TRP A 379 -3.55 15.79 2.85
CA TRP A 379 -4.61 16.62 3.44
C TRP A 379 -4.21 17.32 4.74
N VAL A 380 -3.32 16.68 5.52
CA VAL A 380 -2.97 17.08 6.89
C VAL A 380 -1.58 17.74 6.97
N MET A 381 -0.75 17.59 5.92
CA MET A 381 0.61 18.13 5.87
C MET A 381 0.74 19.67 5.78
N PRO A 382 -0.20 20.43 5.19
CA PRO A 382 -0.09 21.89 5.20
C PRO A 382 -0.13 22.44 6.63
N ALA A 383 0.93 23.16 7.01
CA ALA A 383 1.09 23.71 8.35
C ALA A 383 1.12 25.24 8.34
N ARG A 384 0.40 25.82 9.30
CA ARG A 384 0.48 27.24 9.66
C ARG A 384 1.67 27.46 10.58
N THR A 385 2.20 28.67 10.57
CA THR A 385 3.36 29.06 11.39
C THR A 385 2.96 29.79 12.67
N ALA A 386 1.74 30.31 12.77
CA ALA A 386 1.22 31.02 13.93
C ALA A 386 -0.27 30.74 14.16
#